data_AF-A0A4Q3ZA70-F1
#
_entry.id   AF-A0A4Q3ZA70-F1
#
_cell.length_a   1.000
_cell.length_b   1.000
_cell.length_c   1.000
_cell.angle_alpha   90.00
_cell.angle_beta   90.00
_cell.angle_gamma   90.00
#
_symmetry.space_group_name_H-M   'P 1'
#
loop_
_entity.id
_entity.type
_entity.pdbx_description
1 polymer ?
#
loop_
_entity_poly.entity_id
_entity_poly.type
_entity_poly.pdbx_seq_one_letter_code
_entity_poly.pdbx_strand_id
1 'polypeptide(L)'
;METGLYTAFEVSTFWYFGHLTSRTEPPSTAEQLLLGLLCGLTFLARNDAVFVIAALFVVRFLHVQIVGRASLPVALREALTTGVACLAVALPWLAYNKICFGSFMPISGKSQSVSAALGSNLEFIPARLF
;
A
#
# COMPACT_ATOMS: atom_id res chain seq x y z
N MET A 1 1.24 11.79 14.50
CA MET A 1 2.59 11.56 13.92
C MET A 1 2.51 10.67 12.66
N GLU A 2 1.32 10.24 12.25
CA GLU A 2 1.09 9.42 11.06
C GLU A 2 1.31 10.16 9.73
N THR A 3 1.10 11.48 9.69
CA THR A 3 1.23 12.28 8.46
C THR A 3 2.66 12.34 7.93
N GLY A 4 3.67 12.44 8.80
CA GLY A 4 5.07 12.54 8.36
C GLY A 4 5.57 11.28 7.66
N LEU A 5 5.24 10.11 8.20
CA LEU A 5 5.64 8.83 7.61
C LEU A 5 4.92 8.56 6.29
N TYR A 6 3.61 8.86 6.22
CA TYR A 6 2.86 8.78 4.97
C TYR A 6 3.46 9.70 3.90
N THR A 7 3.69 10.97 4.21
CA THR A 7 4.29 11.91 3.26
C THR A 7 5.67 11.45 2.79
N ALA A 8 6.49 10.88 3.68
CA ALA A 8 7.79 10.33 3.30
C ALA A 8 7.66 9.18 2.28
N PHE A 9 6.75 8.22 2.52
CA PHE A 9 6.53 7.11 1.57
C PHE A 9 5.91 7.57 0.26
N GLU A 10 4.96 8.51 0.30
CA GLU A 10 4.32 9.07 -0.89
C GLU A 10 5.35 9.82 -1.76
N VAL A 11 6.13 10.72 -1.18
CA VAL A 11 7.19 11.46 -1.88
C VAL A 11 8.24 10.51 -2.44
N SER A 12 8.67 9.51 -1.66
CA SER A 12 9.64 8.51 -2.11
C SER A 12 9.10 7.71 -3.29
N THR A 13 7.82 7.33 -3.26
CA THR A 13 7.15 6.60 -4.35
C THR A 13 7.11 7.45 -5.61
N PHE A 14 6.69 8.72 -5.52
CA PHE A 14 6.65 9.62 -6.68
C PHE A 14 8.03 9.92 -7.24
N TRP A 15 9.01 10.19 -6.37
CA TRP A 15 10.38 10.44 -6.77
C TRP A 15 10.95 9.22 -7.52
N TYR A 16 10.79 8.02 -6.95
CA TYR A 16 11.29 6.80 -7.56
C TYR A 16 10.58 6.47 -8.87
N PHE A 17 9.26 6.67 -8.93
CA PHE A 17 8.48 6.53 -10.15
C PHE A 17 8.94 7.49 -11.26
N GLY A 18 9.14 8.76 -10.92
CA GLY A 18 9.66 9.77 -11.84
C GLY A 18 11.06 9.41 -12.34
N HIS A 19 11.93 8.98 -11.43
CA HIS A 19 13.27 8.48 -11.77
C HIS A 19 13.19 7.32 -12.77
N LEU A 20 12.35 6.31 -12.53
CA LEU A 20 12.17 5.16 -13.43
C LEU A 20 11.61 5.54 -14.80
N THR A 21 10.82 6.61 -14.87
CA THR A 21 10.14 7.04 -16.10
C THR A 21 11.00 7.98 -16.93
N SER A 22 11.92 8.71 -16.28
CA SER A 22 12.89 9.58 -16.94
C SER A 22 13.99 8.84 -17.70
N ARG A 23 14.19 7.55 -17.41
CA ARG A 23 15.21 6.72 -18.04
C ARG A 23 14.70 6.15 -19.37
N THR A 24 15.62 6.02 -20.33
CA THR A 24 15.37 5.40 -21.64
C THR A 24 15.43 3.88 -21.59
N GLU A 25 16.14 3.32 -20.61
CA GLU A 25 16.30 1.88 -20.44
C GLU A 25 15.06 1.27 -19.75
N PRO A 26 14.66 0.05 -20.12
CA PRO A 26 13.62 -0.66 -19.41
C PRO A 26 14.09 -0.99 -17.98
N PRO A 27 13.18 -0.91 -16.97
CA PRO A 27 13.55 -1.19 -15.59
C PRO A 27 13.87 -2.67 -15.41
N SER A 28 14.91 -2.94 -14.63
CA SER A 28 15.23 -4.28 -14.16
C SER A 28 14.13 -4.82 -13.22
N THR A 29 14.08 -6.15 -13.05
CA THR A 29 13.15 -6.79 -12.12
C THR A 29 13.29 -6.24 -10.71
N ALA A 30 14.51 -6.00 -10.23
CA ALA A 30 14.75 -5.46 -8.89
C ALA A 30 14.12 -4.07 -8.70
N GLU A 31 14.19 -3.23 -9.73
CA GLU A 31 13.59 -1.89 -9.72
C GLU A 31 12.06 -1.94 -9.73
N GLN A 32 11.48 -2.86 -10.50
CA GLN A 32 10.03 -3.11 -10.51
C GLN A 32 9.54 -3.60 -9.13
N LEU A 33 10.29 -4.51 -8.51
CA LEU A 33 10.00 -5.00 -7.16
C LEU A 33 10.10 -3.88 -6.12
N LEU A 34 11.12 -3.00 -6.22
CA LEU A 34 11.28 -1.86 -5.32
C LEU A 34 10.13 -0.86 -5.46
N LEU A 35 9.70 -0.55 -6.70
CA LEU A 35 8.53 0.30 -6.93
C LEU A 35 7.26 -0.34 -6.30
N GLY A 36 7.07 -1.64 -6.49
CA GLY A 36 5.96 -2.37 -5.87
C GLY A 36 6.00 -2.30 -4.34
N LEU A 37 7.17 -2.47 -3.74
CA LEU A 37 7.36 -2.36 -2.29
C LEU A 37 7.02 -0.96 -1.77
N LEU A 38 7.46 0.10 -2.45
CA LEU A 38 7.14 1.49 -2.09
C LEU A 38 5.63 1.77 -2.20
N CYS A 39 4.97 1.29 -3.25
CA CYS A 39 3.51 1.36 -3.38
C CYS A 39 2.81 0.62 -2.22
N GLY A 40 3.27 -0.59 -1.88
CA GLY A 40 2.72 -1.37 -0.77
C GLY A 40 2.87 -0.68 0.58
N LEU A 41 4.04 -0.11 0.86
CA LEU A 41 4.28 0.68 2.08
C LEU A 41 3.42 1.95 2.13
N THR A 42 3.27 2.64 1.00
CA THR A 42 2.41 3.82 0.89
C THR A 42 0.94 3.45 1.17
N PHE A 43 0.47 2.33 0.64
CA PHE A 43 -0.87 1.80 0.94
C PHE A 43 -1.06 1.46 2.42
N LEU A 44 -0.07 0.80 3.05
CA LEU A 44 -0.12 0.47 4.48
C LEU A 44 -0.12 1.74 5.36
N ALA A 45 0.61 2.78 4.94
CA ALA A 45 0.61 4.05 5.63
C ALA A 45 -0.73 4.80 5.49
N ARG A 46 -1.39 4.70 4.32
CA ARG A 46 -2.72 5.27 4.10
C ARG A 46 -3.47 4.50 3.02
N ASN A 47 -4.60 3.93 3.42
CA ASN A 47 -5.39 3.03 2.59
C ASN A 47 -6.06 3.73 1.38
N ASP A 48 -6.34 5.03 1.45
CA ASP A 48 -6.84 5.81 0.32
C ASP A 48 -5.76 6.10 -0.74
N ALA A 49 -4.48 5.84 -0.46
CA ALA A 49 -3.41 5.89 -1.46
C ALA A 49 -3.61 4.86 -2.59
N VAL A 50 -4.55 3.91 -2.45
CA VAL A 50 -4.95 2.98 -3.52
C VAL A 50 -5.30 3.71 -4.82
N PHE A 51 -5.89 4.90 -4.76
CA PHE A 51 -6.23 5.68 -5.95
C PHE A 51 -4.98 6.21 -6.66
N VAL A 52 -4.02 6.71 -5.89
CA VAL A 52 -2.72 7.16 -6.42
C VAL A 52 -1.95 5.99 -7.01
N ILE A 53 -1.89 4.85 -6.30
CA ILE A 53 -1.20 3.65 -6.78
C ILE A 53 -1.85 3.16 -8.08
N ALA A 54 -3.18 3.08 -8.16
CA ALA A 54 -3.88 2.70 -9.38
C ALA A 54 -3.54 3.64 -10.55
N ALA A 55 -3.50 4.96 -10.31
CA ALA A 55 -3.10 5.94 -11.31
C ALA A 55 -1.65 5.72 -11.78
N LEU A 56 -0.70 5.49 -10.85
CA LEU A 56 0.69 5.20 -11.20
C LEU A 56 0.83 3.95 -12.07
N PHE A 57 0.10 2.88 -11.75
CA PHE A 57 0.09 1.65 -12.55
C PHE A 57 -0.44 1.89 -13.96
N VAL A 58 -1.54 2.64 -14.10
CA VAL A 58 -2.11 2.99 -15.41
C VAL A 58 -1.13 3.86 -16.20
N VAL A 59 -0.58 4.91 -15.60
CA VAL A 59 0.39 5.80 -16.25
C VAL A 59 1.63 5.01 -16.68
N ARG A 60 2.16 4.13 -15.84
CA ARG A 60 3.32 3.30 -16.18
C ARG A 60 3.03 2.37 -17.33
N PHE A 61 1.90 1.67 -17.28
CA PHE A 61 1.48 0.76 -18.33
C PHE A 61 1.35 1.48 -19.67
N LEU A 62 0.68 2.64 -19.67
CA LEU A 62 0.55 3.49 -20.87
C LEU A 62 1.91 4.04 -21.33
N HIS A 63 2.80 4.44 -20.41
CA HIS A 63 4.13 4.92 -20.76
C HIS A 63 4.96 3.83 -21.45
N VAL A 64 4.95 2.60 -20.94
CA VAL A 64 5.65 1.45 -21.53
C VAL A 64 5.08 1.11 -22.92
N GLN A 65 3.77 1.18 -23.11
CA GLN A 65 3.12 0.94 -24.40
C GLN A 65 3.36 2.06 -25.43
N ILE A 66 3.18 3.32 -25.04
CA ILE A 66 3.15 4.46 -25.97
C ILE A 66 4.56 5.01 -26.22
N VAL A 67 5.31 5.28 -25.14
CA VAL A 67 6.64 5.89 -25.21
C VAL A 67 7.70 4.82 -25.42
N GLY A 68 7.64 3.75 -24.62
CA GLY A 68 8.56 2.62 -24.73
C GLY A 68 8.31 1.74 -25.97
N ARG A 69 7.16 1.88 -26.64
CA ARG A 69 6.72 1.06 -27.79
C ARG A 69 6.86 -0.44 -27.54
N ALA A 70 6.73 -0.86 -26.29
CA ALA A 70 6.84 -2.26 -25.92
C ALA A 70 5.57 -3.02 -26.32
N SER A 71 5.69 -4.32 -26.56
CA SER A 71 4.52 -5.17 -26.81
C SER A 71 3.66 -5.31 -25.55
N LEU A 72 2.35 -5.53 -25.74
CA LEU A 72 1.39 -5.71 -24.64
C LEU A 72 1.85 -6.74 -23.59
N PRO A 73 2.41 -7.91 -23.95
CA PRO A 73 2.90 -8.88 -22.97
C PRO A 73 4.03 -8.35 -22.08
N VAL A 74 4.88 -7.47 -22.60
CA VAL A 74 5.99 -6.88 -21.84
C VAL A 74 5.43 -5.89 -20.82
N ALA A 75 4.50 -5.02 -21.21
CA ALA A 75 3.86 -4.09 -20.29
C ALA A 75 3.05 -4.82 -19.20
N LEU A 76 2.35 -5.90 -19.57
CA LEU A 76 1.65 -6.74 -18.60
C LEU A 76 2.60 -7.42 -17.63
N ARG A 77 3.73 -7.96 -18.10
CA ARG A 77 4.74 -8.56 -17.22
C ARG A 77 5.29 -7.55 -16.21
N GLU A 78 5.60 -6.33 -16.65
CA GLU A 78 6.09 -5.27 -15.78
C GLU A 78 5.04 -4.85 -14.74
N ALA A 79 3.79 -4.66 -15.18
CA ALA A 79 2.67 -4.34 -14.30
C ALA A 79 2.41 -5.46 -13.29
N LEU A 80 2.45 -6.72 -13.72
CA LEU A 80 2.28 -7.88 -12.84
C LEU A 80 3.41 -8.00 -11.82
N THR A 81 4.66 -7.81 -12.24
CA THR A 81 5.83 -7.89 -11.35
C THR A 81 5.73 -6.83 -10.24
N THR A 82 5.43 -5.58 -10.62
CA THR A 82 5.26 -4.47 -9.68
C THR A 82 4.02 -4.68 -8.80
N GLY A 83 2.92 -5.16 -9.38
CA GLY A 83 1.64 -5.40 -8.70
C GLY A 83 1.72 -6.51 -7.67
N VAL A 84 2.39 -7.62 -7.99
CA VAL A 84 2.62 -8.74 -7.07
C VAL A 84 3.46 -8.28 -5.89
N ALA A 85 4.52 -7.49 -6.10
CA ALA A 85 5.31 -6.95 -4.99
C ALA A 85 4.48 -6.01 -4.09
N CYS A 86 3.67 -5.12 -4.68
CA CYS A 86 2.76 -4.27 -3.92
C CYS A 86 1.76 -5.08 -3.08
N LEU A 87 1.15 -6.09 -3.70
CA LEU A 87 0.21 -6.98 -3.00
C LEU A 87 0.90 -7.80 -1.91
N ALA A 88 2.11 -8.31 -2.13
CA ALA A 88 2.83 -9.06 -1.12
C ALA A 88 3.03 -8.27 0.19
N VAL A 89 3.21 -6.95 0.08
CA VAL A 89 3.33 -6.05 1.24
C VAL A 89 1.96 -5.71 1.84
N ALA A 90 0.96 -5.41 1.02
CA ALA A 90 -0.37 -4.98 1.49
C ALA A 90 -1.26 -6.14 2.02
N LEU A 91 -1.09 -7.34 1.45
CA LEU A 91 -1.99 -8.48 1.64
C LEU A 91 -2.04 -8.99 3.09
N PRO A 92 -0.94 -9.11 3.86
CA PRO A 92 -0.99 -9.58 5.24
C PRO A 92 -1.92 -8.73 6.12
N TRP A 93 -1.87 -7.40 5.98
CA TRP A 93 -2.74 -6.49 6.70
C TRP A 93 -4.20 -6.58 6.24
N LEU A 94 -4.44 -6.66 4.92
CA LEU A 94 -5.79 -6.84 4.36
C LEU A 94 -6.43 -8.15 4.82
N ALA A 95 -5.67 -9.24 4.83
CA ALA A 95 -6.11 -10.55 5.29
C ALA A 95 -6.44 -10.54 6.78
N TYR A 96 -5.55 -9.97 7.61
CA TYR A 96 -5.79 -9.79 9.04
C TYR A 96 -7.09 -9.01 9.28
N ASN A 97 -7.29 -7.89 8.57
CA ASN A 97 -8.49 -7.10 8.72
C ASN A 97 -9.76 -7.87 8.34
N LYS A 98 -9.69 -8.63 7.23
CA LYS A 98 -10.81 -9.43 6.77
C LYS A 98 -11.20 -10.51 7.78
N ILE A 99 -10.20 -11.17 8.38
CA ILE A 99 -10.40 -12.23 9.37
C ILE A 99 -10.94 -11.66 10.69
N CYS A 100 -10.37 -10.57 11.19
CA CYS A 100 -10.70 -10.03 12.51
C CYS A 100 -11.93 -9.12 12.52
N PHE A 101 -12.13 -8.30 11.48
CA PHE A 101 -13.20 -7.29 11.44
C PHE A 101 -14.31 -7.60 10.42
N GLY A 102 -14.13 -8.65 9.60
CA GLY A 102 -15.06 -9.05 8.53
C GLY A 102 -15.00 -8.16 7.28
N SER A 103 -14.15 -7.12 7.28
CA SER A 103 -14.01 -6.13 6.22
C SER A 103 -12.53 -5.88 5.92
N PHE A 104 -12.17 -5.62 4.66
CA PHE A 104 -10.80 -5.30 4.26
C PHE A 104 -10.31 -3.97 4.84
N MET A 105 -11.24 -3.03 5.05
CA MET A 105 -10.99 -1.78 5.77
C MET A 105 -11.81 -1.75 7.05
N PRO A 106 -11.22 -1.32 8.18
CA PRO A 106 -11.97 -1.12 9.41
C PRO A 106 -13.07 -0.07 9.16
N ILE A 107 -14.32 -0.48 9.35
CA ILE A 107 -15.46 0.44 9.34
C ILE A 107 -15.40 1.19 10.67
N SER A 108 -15.45 2.53 10.64
CA SER A 108 -15.22 3.42 11.79
C SER A 108 -16.09 3.13 13.04
N GLY A 109 -17.11 2.27 12.94
CA GLY A 109 -17.91 1.79 14.07
C GLY A 109 -17.45 0.47 14.73
N LYS A 110 -16.60 -0.35 14.08
CA LYS A 110 -16.17 -1.66 14.63
C LYS A 110 -14.82 -1.63 15.36
N SER A 111 -13.96 -0.65 15.09
CA SER A 111 -12.67 -0.53 15.79
C SER A 111 -12.84 0.01 17.22
N GLN A 112 -13.85 0.85 17.46
CA GLN A 112 -14.16 1.33 18.81
C GLN A 112 -14.60 0.20 19.75
N SER A 113 -15.29 -0.85 19.27
CA SER A 113 -15.78 -1.92 20.13
C SER A 113 -14.68 -2.86 20.64
N VAL A 114 -13.60 -3.08 19.88
CA VAL A 114 -12.49 -3.94 20.33
C VAL A 114 -11.64 -3.23 21.38
N SER A 115 -11.39 -1.92 21.21
CA SER A 115 -10.72 -1.13 22.25
C SER A 115 -11.60 -0.94 23.49
N ALA A 116 -12.92 -0.81 23.32
CA ALA A 116 -13.86 -0.76 24.44
C ALA A 116 -13.95 -2.10 25.19
N ALA A 117 -13.88 -3.24 24.50
CA ALA A 117 -13.88 -4.56 25.15
C ALA A 117 -12.57 -4.85 25.93
N LEU A 118 -11.44 -4.30 25.49
CA LEU A 118 -10.17 -4.40 26.23
C LEU A 118 -10.18 -3.52 27.50
N GLY A 119 -10.90 -2.38 27.48
CA GLY A 119 -11.02 -1.44 28.59
C GLY A 119 -12.21 -1.67 29.53
N SER A 120 -13.24 -2.39 29.11
CA SER A 120 -14.47 -2.60 29.91
C SER A 120 -14.25 -3.45 31.16
N ASN A 121 -13.15 -4.21 31.25
CA ASN A 121 -12.79 -4.95 32.46
C ASN A 121 -12.02 -4.10 33.47
N LEU A 122 -11.44 -2.96 33.05
CA LEU A 122 -10.71 -2.05 33.96
C LEU A 122 -11.67 -1.31 34.90
N GLU A 123 -12.91 -1.08 34.47
CA GLU A 123 -13.96 -0.41 35.25
C GLU A 123 -14.50 -1.30 36.40
N PHE A 124 -14.24 -2.61 36.36
CA PHE A 124 -14.63 -3.56 37.41
C PHE A 124 -13.49 -3.90 38.40
N ILE A 125 -12.29 -3.34 38.25
CA ILE A 125 -11.22 -3.53 39.23
C ILE A 125 -11.51 -2.60 40.42
N PRO A 126 -11.87 -3.13 41.61
CA PRO A 126 -12.16 -2.28 42.76
C PRO A 126 -10.90 -1.51 43.14
N ALA A 127 -11.00 -0.19 43.27
CA ALA A 127 -9.95 0.71 43.74
C ALA A 127 -9.62 0.52 45.25
N ARG A 128 -9.66 -0.71 45.76
CA ARG A 128 -9.31 -1.07 47.14
C ARG A 128 -8.08 -1.96 47.17
N LEU A 129 -6.96 -1.41 46.72
CA LEU A 129 -5.64 -1.82 47.16
C LEU A 129 -4.95 -0.53 47.59
N PHE A 130 -4.45 -0.54 48.83
CA PHE A 130 -3.98 0.57 49.69
C PHE A 130 -5.07 1.20 50.57
#